data_AF-A0A5C8V053-F1
#
_entry.id   AF-A0A5C8V053-F1
#
_cell.length_a   1.000
_cell.length_b   1.000
_cell.length_c   1.000
_cell.angle_alpha   90.00
_cell.angle_beta   90.00
_cell.angle_gamma   90.00
#
_symmetry.space_group_name_H-M   'P 1'
#
loop_
_entity.id
_entity.type
_entity.pdbx_description
1 polymer ?
#
loop_
_entity_poly.entity_id
_entity_poly.type
_entity_poly.pdbx_seq_one_letter_code
_entity_poly.pdbx_strand_id
1 'polypeptide(L)'
;MTLEIKQKIDYLRKLIFANSQYLYKIENYQYLPLKEKEVLAFEERHRITLPEGYRGFLLQIGNGGLGPGTGVLPLKVNSTYPELHMPWVDPDEFNSIFKHNSQEEDFDAFTDRVDKILDEEDTEASLLYDASENGLLCVGNGGCGTYYGLIVCGKNKGQIWINLTVDDEGFLFKANNFLEWYEAWLSKKIQQVEEKNVAIERILSQYSKHSFLPQNLEELTSLIHEFKDVKDKQPIKKVFRDLLKGDALPYKTLTKCIDYTLNQSEHADYELALKFIKKGASNFKERPLKEWLSLKGKALVGLGNFKQALASFEKAIECGNEPKLDYEFTRLLAYCLLKLNQPKRALQTITPQDDIPDVHNAIALLGELYNLYKDYETVEALGQLILSWKLFKKEKENQKYLPFIHLTLIYTYAKLDDGEQIYILIEKLVQIKKEEEAVPYENIALELINAKHYAIALNCLEKYASFARAKENPQGLYNLKGCCYAGLKSYQKAIECFNKSFEVHHWIVPYANLIRCYIHLEKYDMAQKIFDELVIFDPYYSWSYYQFSLFYVKKHMSKKAIDLLNQAVSLGFDKNEILNDLELDVILEDFKKGIN
;
A
#
# COMPACT_ATOMS: atom_id res chain seq x y z
N MET A 1 22.16 -22.13 11.81
CA MET A 1 20.78 -21.60 11.86
C MET A 1 20.66 -20.25 11.14
N THR A 2 21.43 -19.21 11.45
CA THR A 2 21.34 -17.90 10.74
C THR A 2 21.60 -17.99 9.23
N LEU A 3 22.61 -18.78 8.79
CA LEU A 3 22.87 -19.01 7.37
C LEU A 3 21.69 -19.67 6.64
N GLU A 4 21.06 -20.65 7.27
CA GLU A 4 19.91 -21.36 6.70
C GLU A 4 18.70 -20.42 6.58
N ILE A 5 18.45 -19.60 7.59
CA ILE A 5 17.41 -18.56 7.54
C ILE A 5 17.67 -17.59 6.39
N LYS A 6 18.92 -17.13 6.21
CA LYS A 6 19.29 -16.25 5.09
C LYS A 6 18.99 -16.91 3.74
N GLN A 7 19.34 -18.19 3.57
CA GLN A 7 19.03 -18.96 2.37
C GLN A 7 17.52 -19.09 2.14
N LYS A 8 16.72 -19.30 3.20
CA LYS A 8 15.26 -19.35 3.11
C LYS A 8 14.64 -18.00 2.74
N ILE A 9 15.14 -16.90 3.27
CA ILE A 9 14.74 -15.54 2.86
C ILE A 9 15.00 -15.34 1.38
N ASP A 10 16.22 -15.67 0.93
CA ASP A 10 16.61 -15.55 -0.48
C ASP A 10 15.74 -16.41 -1.40
N TYR A 11 15.43 -17.64 -0.98
CA TYR A 11 14.54 -18.54 -1.70
C TYR A 11 13.11 -18.01 -1.77
N LEU A 12 12.56 -17.55 -0.65
CA LEU A 12 11.24 -16.94 -0.58
C LEU A 12 11.14 -15.73 -1.51
N ARG A 13 12.14 -14.86 -1.50
CA ARG A 13 12.23 -13.70 -2.40
C ARG A 13 12.16 -14.13 -3.86
N LYS A 14 13.00 -15.09 -4.28
CA LYS A 14 12.97 -15.64 -5.65
C LYS A 14 11.60 -16.18 -6.05
N LEU A 15 10.95 -16.95 -5.19
CA LEU A 15 9.62 -17.52 -5.46
C LEU A 15 8.55 -16.44 -5.66
N ILE A 16 8.61 -15.39 -4.85
CA ILE A 16 7.64 -14.31 -4.87
C ILE A 16 7.75 -13.48 -6.16
N PHE A 17 8.96 -13.18 -6.63
CA PHE A 17 9.19 -12.33 -7.80
C PHE A 17 8.80 -13.00 -9.13
N ALA A 18 8.67 -14.32 -9.17
CA ALA A 18 8.34 -15.04 -10.39
C ALA A 18 6.92 -14.75 -10.91
N ASN A 19 5.92 -14.53 -10.04
CA ASN A 19 4.50 -14.58 -10.46
C ASN A 19 3.52 -13.64 -9.71
N SER A 20 3.95 -12.86 -8.70
CA SER A 20 3.03 -12.08 -7.85
C SER A 20 2.97 -10.59 -8.22
N GLN A 21 1.76 -10.03 -8.20
CA GLN A 21 1.51 -8.58 -8.40
C GLN A 21 1.64 -7.74 -7.11
N TYR A 22 1.84 -8.36 -5.95
CA TYR A 22 1.60 -7.71 -4.64
C TYR A 22 2.85 -7.20 -3.90
N LEU A 23 4.03 -7.10 -4.54
CA LEU A 23 5.28 -6.93 -3.79
C LEU A 23 5.83 -5.52 -3.55
N TYR A 24 5.30 -4.49 -4.20
CA TYR A 24 5.87 -3.14 -4.06
C TYR A 24 5.85 -2.63 -2.59
N LYS A 25 5.02 -3.20 -1.70
CA LYS A 25 4.94 -2.83 -0.28
C LYS A 25 5.99 -3.49 0.63
N ILE A 26 6.64 -4.57 0.22
CA ILE A 26 7.61 -5.31 1.06
C ILE A 26 9.02 -4.68 0.98
N GLU A 27 9.37 -4.07 -0.14
CA GLU A 27 10.72 -3.53 -0.37
C GLU A 27 11.03 -2.28 0.48
N ASN A 28 10.01 -1.54 0.94
CA ASN A 28 10.18 -0.22 1.56
C ASN A 28 10.60 -0.24 3.05
N TYR A 29 10.62 -1.42 3.70
CA TYR A 29 10.91 -1.55 5.13
C TYR A 29 12.13 -2.43 5.43
N GLN A 30 13.10 -2.46 4.53
CA GLN A 30 14.35 -3.18 4.76
C GLN A 30 15.35 -2.34 5.55
N TYR A 31 15.88 -2.95 6.60
CA TYR A 31 16.83 -2.36 7.52
C TYR A 31 18.09 -3.22 7.55
N LEU A 32 19.24 -2.56 7.41
CA LEU A 32 20.53 -3.22 7.38
C LEU A 32 20.86 -3.87 8.74
N PRO A 33 21.73 -4.91 8.74
CA PRO A 33 22.27 -5.45 9.98
C PRO A 33 22.93 -4.37 10.83
N LEU A 34 22.76 -4.47 12.14
CA LEU A 34 23.38 -3.57 13.11
C LEU A 34 24.87 -3.91 13.30
N LYS A 35 25.65 -2.92 13.71
CA LYS A 35 27.05 -3.14 14.11
C LYS A 35 27.11 -3.60 15.56
N GLU A 36 28.14 -4.36 15.89
CA GLU A 36 28.40 -4.87 17.24
C GLU A 36 28.33 -3.77 18.31
N LYS A 37 28.97 -2.63 18.06
CA LYS A 37 28.97 -1.47 18.97
C LYS A 37 27.57 -0.90 19.25
N GLU A 38 26.64 -1.04 18.31
CA GLU A 38 25.29 -0.50 18.43
C GLU A 38 24.41 -1.42 19.27
N VAL A 39 24.57 -2.73 19.06
CA VAL A 39 23.92 -3.75 19.89
C VAL A 39 24.44 -3.68 21.33
N LEU A 40 25.75 -3.55 21.53
CA LEU A 40 26.34 -3.38 22.86
C LEU A 40 25.84 -2.10 23.54
N ALA A 41 25.81 -0.97 22.85
CA ALA A 41 25.29 0.28 23.41
C ALA A 41 23.80 0.18 23.80
N PHE A 42 23.01 -0.57 23.03
CA PHE A 42 21.62 -0.86 23.36
C PHE A 42 21.51 -1.71 24.64
N GLU A 43 22.26 -2.80 24.72
CA GLU A 43 22.30 -3.70 25.89
C GLU A 43 22.76 -2.97 27.16
N GLU A 44 23.81 -2.15 27.08
CA GLU A 44 24.32 -1.35 28.19
C GLU A 44 23.27 -0.34 28.67
N ARG A 45 22.63 0.39 27.74
CA ARG A 45 21.59 1.38 28.08
C ARG A 45 20.42 0.73 28.82
N HIS A 46 20.01 -0.45 28.35
CA HIS A 46 18.85 -1.16 28.88
C HIS A 46 19.18 -2.17 29.96
N ARG A 47 20.46 -2.31 30.35
CA ARG A 47 20.94 -3.24 31.38
C ARG A 47 20.48 -4.69 31.15
N ILE A 48 20.45 -5.10 29.89
CA ILE A 48 20.08 -6.45 29.47
C ILE A 48 21.16 -7.07 28.60
N THR A 49 21.08 -8.37 28.40
CA THR A 49 21.76 -9.05 27.29
C THR A 49 20.70 -9.65 26.38
N LEU A 50 20.76 -9.32 25.09
CA LEU A 50 19.84 -9.85 24.11
C LEU A 50 20.06 -11.35 23.95
N PRO A 51 18.98 -12.14 23.80
CA PRO A 51 19.08 -13.56 23.50
C PRO A 51 19.93 -13.83 22.26
N GLU A 52 20.80 -14.83 22.31
CA GLU A 52 21.82 -15.12 21.28
C GLU A 52 21.23 -15.22 19.87
N GLY A 53 20.09 -15.90 19.73
CA GLY A 53 19.41 -16.06 18.43
C GLY A 53 18.98 -14.73 17.82
N TYR A 54 18.42 -13.81 18.61
CA TYR A 54 18.00 -12.50 18.13
C TYR A 54 19.20 -11.58 17.88
N ARG A 55 20.22 -11.62 18.75
CA ARG A 55 21.49 -10.91 18.54
C ARG A 55 22.13 -11.33 17.21
N GLY A 56 22.20 -12.64 16.95
CA GLY A 56 22.73 -13.18 15.69
C GLY A 56 21.93 -12.72 14.46
N PHE A 57 20.60 -12.65 14.56
CA PHE A 57 19.75 -12.09 13.52
C PHE A 57 20.09 -10.62 13.23
N LEU A 58 20.16 -9.78 14.27
CA LEU A 58 20.46 -8.34 14.13
C LEU A 58 21.81 -8.06 13.48
N LEU A 59 22.83 -8.87 13.79
CA LEU A 59 24.20 -8.67 13.31
C LEU A 59 24.46 -9.26 11.92
N GLN A 60 23.75 -10.33 11.54
CA GLN A 60 24.08 -11.13 10.34
C GLN A 60 22.99 -11.11 9.26
N ILE A 61 21.74 -10.86 9.63
CA ILE A 61 20.59 -10.95 8.73
C ILE A 61 20.01 -9.56 8.46
N GLY A 62 19.58 -8.84 9.49
CA GLY A 62 18.99 -7.50 9.34
C GLY A 62 18.36 -6.97 10.62
N ASN A 63 18.00 -5.69 10.62
CA ASN A 63 17.30 -5.03 11.72
C ASN A 63 15.80 -4.88 11.43
N GLY A 64 15.12 -5.99 11.19
CA GLY A 64 13.73 -6.02 10.72
C GLY A 64 13.60 -6.73 9.36
N GLY A 65 12.46 -6.58 8.70
CA GLY A 65 12.23 -7.11 7.35
C GLY A 65 11.04 -8.06 7.26
N LEU A 66 11.12 -9.04 6.37
CA LEU A 66 10.04 -10.03 6.13
C LEU A 66 9.65 -10.72 7.44
N GLY A 67 8.36 -10.77 7.75
CA GLY A 67 7.82 -11.39 8.96
C GLY A 67 6.27 -11.39 8.95
N PRO A 68 5.63 -11.93 9.99
CA PRO A 68 4.17 -11.88 10.11
C PRO A 68 3.64 -10.45 10.17
N GLY A 69 2.36 -10.26 9.80
CA GLY A 69 1.71 -8.95 9.79
C GLY A 69 2.46 -7.92 8.94
N THR A 70 3.02 -6.90 9.61
CA THR A 70 3.80 -5.83 8.97
C THR A 70 5.30 -6.14 8.82
N GLY A 71 5.74 -7.33 9.24
CA GLY A 71 7.15 -7.74 9.24
C GLY A 71 7.77 -7.83 10.63
N VAL A 72 9.04 -8.19 10.67
CA VAL A 72 9.87 -8.09 11.87
C VAL A 72 10.17 -6.61 12.11
N LEU A 73 9.88 -6.13 13.31
CA LEU A 73 10.06 -4.73 13.67
C LEU A 73 11.54 -4.38 13.87
N PRO A 74 12.00 -3.21 13.40
CA PRO A 74 13.36 -2.77 13.63
C PRO A 74 13.60 -2.43 15.11
N LEU A 75 14.75 -2.88 15.63
CA LEU A 75 15.28 -2.42 16.90
C LEU A 75 15.72 -0.96 16.78
N LYS A 76 15.09 -0.08 17.56
CA LYS A 76 15.47 1.34 17.61
C LYS A 76 16.61 1.52 18.60
N VAL A 77 17.84 1.34 18.13
CA VAL A 77 19.06 1.34 18.96
C VAL A 77 19.28 2.63 19.76
N ASN A 78 18.69 3.75 19.35
CA ASN A 78 18.79 5.05 20.04
C ASN A 78 17.57 5.39 20.91
N SER A 79 16.54 4.54 20.92
CA SER A 79 15.35 4.73 21.74
C SER A 79 15.54 4.15 23.14
N THR A 80 14.77 4.70 24.08
CA THR A 80 14.59 4.11 25.40
C THR A 80 13.35 3.23 25.40
N TYR A 81 13.48 1.99 25.87
CA TYR A 81 12.39 1.06 26.09
C TYR A 81 12.21 0.95 27.61
N PRO A 82 11.00 1.14 28.13
CA PRO A 82 10.76 1.09 29.56
C PRO A 82 10.99 -0.34 30.09
N GLU A 83 11.57 -0.44 31.29
CA GLU A 83 11.60 -1.65 32.12
C GLU A 83 12.05 -2.98 31.47
N LEU A 84 12.84 -2.96 30.39
CA LEU A 84 13.39 -4.18 29.79
C LEU A 84 14.31 -4.98 30.73
N HIS A 85 14.92 -4.31 31.70
CA HIS A 85 15.77 -4.94 32.72
C HIS A 85 14.98 -5.63 33.83
N MET A 86 13.69 -5.32 33.96
CA MET A 86 12.81 -5.95 34.95
C MET A 86 12.38 -7.33 34.43
N PRO A 87 12.25 -8.34 35.30
CA PRO A 87 11.83 -9.66 34.88
C PRO A 87 10.41 -9.62 34.33
N TRP A 88 10.18 -10.32 33.22
CA TRP A 88 8.82 -10.52 32.70
C TRP A 88 7.97 -11.37 33.67
N VAL A 89 6.66 -11.13 33.63
CA VAL A 89 5.65 -11.82 34.45
C VAL A 89 5.59 -13.32 34.18
N ASP A 90 5.03 -14.09 35.12
CA ASP A 90 4.67 -15.48 34.84
C ASP A 90 3.39 -15.50 33.99
N PRO A 91 3.43 -16.03 32.76
CA PRO A 91 2.29 -15.99 31.85
C PRO A 91 1.12 -16.87 32.33
N ASP A 92 1.37 -17.94 33.09
CA ASP A 92 0.30 -18.78 33.63
C ASP A 92 -0.46 -18.03 34.72
N GLU A 93 0.26 -17.31 35.59
CA GLU A 93 -0.32 -16.43 36.60
C GLU A 93 -1.13 -15.30 35.96
N PHE A 94 -0.55 -14.59 34.99
CA PHE A 94 -1.24 -13.53 34.26
C PHE A 94 -2.51 -14.04 33.57
N ASN A 95 -2.42 -15.15 32.84
CA ASN A 95 -3.56 -15.72 32.13
C ASN A 95 -4.64 -16.23 33.07
N SER A 96 -4.30 -16.72 34.26
CA SER A 96 -5.30 -17.14 35.25
C SER A 96 -6.22 -16.00 35.71
N ILE A 97 -5.77 -14.76 35.56
CA ILE A 97 -6.51 -13.55 35.95
C ILE A 97 -7.12 -12.88 34.72
N PHE A 98 -6.36 -12.70 33.62
CA PHE A 98 -6.77 -11.80 32.54
C PHE A 98 -7.26 -12.51 31.26
N LYS A 99 -7.32 -13.84 31.25
CA LYS A 99 -7.87 -14.61 30.12
C LYS A 99 -9.36 -14.85 30.31
N HIS A 100 -10.17 -14.64 29.27
CA HIS A 100 -11.58 -15.00 29.29
C HIS A 100 -11.76 -16.52 29.29
N ASN A 101 -12.54 -17.02 30.25
CA ASN A 101 -12.95 -18.42 30.28
C ASN A 101 -14.45 -18.54 29.99
N SER A 102 -14.78 -18.73 28.71
CA SER A 102 -16.17 -18.90 28.24
C SER A 102 -16.97 -20.04 28.89
N GLN A 103 -16.32 -20.97 29.61
CA GLN A 103 -17.02 -22.02 30.36
C GLN A 103 -17.44 -21.58 31.77
N GLU A 104 -16.78 -20.57 32.34
CA GLU A 104 -16.96 -20.13 33.72
C GLU A 104 -17.69 -18.79 33.82
N GLU A 105 -17.52 -17.91 32.83
CA GLU A 105 -18.13 -16.58 32.79
C GLU A 105 -18.55 -16.18 31.37
N ASP A 106 -19.60 -15.37 31.27
CA ASP A 106 -19.94 -14.69 30.02
C ASP A 106 -19.09 -13.42 29.83
N PHE A 107 -19.25 -12.78 28.67
CA PHE A 107 -18.42 -11.64 28.28
C PHE A 107 -18.63 -10.41 29.17
N ASP A 108 -19.87 -10.16 29.61
CA ASP A 108 -20.19 -9.02 30.48
C ASP A 108 -19.56 -9.23 31.86
N ALA A 109 -19.68 -10.44 32.41
CA ALA A 109 -19.06 -10.79 33.69
C ALA A 109 -17.51 -10.74 33.65
N PHE A 110 -16.91 -11.16 32.54
CA PHE A 110 -15.46 -11.02 32.31
C PHE A 110 -15.04 -9.55 32.32
N THR A 111 -15.74 -8.71 31.56
CA THR A 111 -15.45 -7.28 31.45
C THR A 111 -15.56 -6.60 32.81
N ASP A 112 -16.65 -6.82 33.54
CA ASP A 112 -16.86 -6.27 34.89
C ASP A 112 -15.75 -6.70 35.87
N ARG A 113 -15.28 -7.94 35.76
CA ARG A 113 -14.22 -8.49 36.62
C ARG A 113 -12.87 -7.85 36.32
N VAL A 114 -12.50 -7.72 35.04
CA VAL A 114 -11.23 -7.10 34.64
C VAL A 114 -11.25 -5.60 34.94
N ASP A 115 -12.33 -4.90 34.61
CA ASP A 115 -12.47 -3.46 34.90
C ASP A 115 -12.33 -3.18 36.39
N LYS A 116 -12.98 -3.99 37.23
CA LYS A 116 -12.84 -3.87 38.69
C LYS A 116 -11.39 -4.06 39.18
N ILE A 117 -10.66 -5.02 38.60
CA ILE A 117 -9.25 -5.25 38.95
C ILE A 117 -8.40 -4.03 38.56
N LEU A 118 -8.66 -3.46 37.38
CA LEU A 118 -7.90 -2.31 36.87
C LEU A 118 -8.27 -1.00 37.57
N ASP A 119 -9.49 -0.86 38.08
CA ASP A 119 -9.94 0.29 38.88
C ASP A 119 -9.34 0.29 40.30
N GLU A 120 -8.96 -0.88 40.83
CA GLU A 120 -8.33 -1.02 42.15
C GLU A 120 -6.79 -0.86 42.06
N GLU A 121 -6.31 0.37 42.29
CA GLU A 121 -4.88 0.70 42.33
C GLU A 121 -4.11 -0.09 43.42
N ASP A 122 -2.85 -0.40 43.14
CA ASP A 122 -1.90 -1.06 44.07
C ASP A 122 -2.28 -2.48 44.54
N THR A 123 -3.20 -3.17 43.85
CA THR A 123 -3.46 -4.59 44.08
C THR A 123 -2.42 -5.48 43.38
N GLU A 124 -2.23 -6.71 43.87
CA GLU A 124 -1.32 -7.69 43.24
C GLU A 124 -1.65 -7.93 41.76
N ALA A 125 -2.94 -8.01 41.42
CA ALA A 125 -3.40 -8.20 40.06
C ALA A 125 -3.20 -6.95 39.18
N SER A 126 -3.48 -5.75 39.70
CA SER A 126 -3.25 -4.49 38.97
C SER A 126 -1.75 -4.27 38.72
N LEU A 127 -0.90 -4.51 39.71
CA LEU A 127 0.56 -4.46 39.56
C LEU A 127 1.09 -5.51 38.56
N LEU A 128 0.50 -6.70 38.53
CA LEU A 128 0.83 -7.74 37.54
C LEU A 128 0.47 -7.29 36.12
N TYR A 129 -0.66 -6.59 35.96
CA TYR A 129 -1.08 -6.03 34.69
C TYR A 129 -0.11 -4.95 34.19
N ASP A 130 0.25 -4.00 35.06
CA ASP A 130 1.23 -2.95 34.76
C ASP A 130 2.61 -3.52 34.42
N ALA A 131 2.99 -4.64 35.05
CA ALA A 131 4.25 -5.33 34.79
C ALA A 131 4.25 -6.20 33.54
N SER A 132 3.12 -6.34 32.82
CA SER A 132 2.96 -7.29 31.70
C SER A 132 3.91 -7.06 30.52
N GLU A 133 4.44 -5.84 30.39
CA GLU A 133 5.44 -5.48 29.36
C GLU A 133 6.90 -5.47 29.86
N ASN A 134 7.12 -5.68 31.18
CA ASN A 134 8.47 -5.74 31.74
C ASN A 134 9.29 -6.85 31.09
N GLY A 135 10.56 -6.57 30.75
CA GLY A 135 11.41 -7.59 30.15
C GLY A 135 10.91 -8.17 28.82
N LEU A 136 9.91 -7.57 28.18
CA LEU A 136 9.34 -7.98 26.89
C LEU A 136 9.74 -6.97 25.81
N LEU A 137 10.42 -7.44 24.77
CA LEU A 137 10.76 -6.65 23.59
C LEU A 137 9.84 -7.02 22.43
N CYS A 138 9.01 -6.08 21.96
CA CYS A 138 8.16 -6.29 20.79
C CYS A 138 9.01 -6.43 19.51
N VAL A 139 8.89 -7.57 18.81
CA VAL A 139 9.68 -7.92 17.60
C VAL A 139 8.82 -8.10 16.35
N GLY A 140 7.50 -8.12 16.46
CA GLY A 140 6.61 -8.29 15.30
C GLY A 140 5.17 -7.93 15.62
N ASN A 141 4.41 -7.52 14.60
CA ASN A 141 2.97 -7.25 14.72
C ASN A 141 2.17 -8.46 14.20
N GLY A 142 1.20 -8.95 14.96
CA GLY A 142 0.33 -10.07 14.57
C GLY A 142 -0.92 -9.67 13.79
N GLY A 143 -1.23 -8.37 13.72
CA GLY A 143 -2.48 -7.81 13.21
C GLY A 143 -3.51 -7.59 14.32
N CYS A 144 -4.54 -6.78 14.08
CA CYS A 144 -5.68 -6.58 15.00
C CYS A 144 -5.30 -6.16 16.44
N GLY A 145 -4.19 -5.42 16.62
CA GLY A 145 -3.73 -5.01 17.95
C GLY A 145 -2.82 -6.01 18.66
N THR A 146 -2.59 -7.19 18.08
CA THR A 146 -1.72 -8.24 18.64
C THR A 146 -0.24 -8.03 18.28
N TYR A 147 0.67 -8.51 19.13
CA TYR A 147 2.10 -8.42 18.88
C TYR A 147 2.92 -9.60 19.43
N TYR A 148 4.05 -9.88 18.79
CA TYR A 148 5.02 -10.88 19.21
C TYR A 148 6.08 -10.25 20.11
N GLY A 149 6.22 -10.75 21.33
CA GLY A 149 7.21 -10.35 22.32
C GLY A 149 8.35 -11.35 22.43
N LEU A 150 9.59 -10.86 22.36
CA LEU A 150 10.80 -11.57 22.75
C LEU A 150 11.11 -11.25 24.21
N ILE A 151 11.18 -12.28 25.05
CA ILE A 151 11.50 -12.09 26.46
C ILE A 151 13.01 -11.89 26.60
N VAL A 152 13.43 -10.76 27.16
CA VAL A 152 14.84 -10.37 27.31
C VAL A 152 15.33 -10.44 28.77
N CYS A 153 14.42 -10.49 29.74
CA CYS A 153 14.71 -10.64 31.16
C CYS A 153 13.68 -11.53 31.88
N GLY A 154 14.11 -12.24 32.92
CA GLY A 154 13.26 -13.17 33.70
C GLY A 154 13.42 -14.65 33.33
N LYS A 155 12.55 -15.49 33.91
CA LYS A 155 12.60 -16.97 33.80
C LYS A 155 12.46 -17.47 32.36
N ASN A 156 11.67 -16.77 31.55
CA ASN A 156 11.34 -17.13 30.17
C ASN A 156 12.27 -16.47 29.13
N LYS A 157 13.40 -15.90 29.55
CA LYS A 157 14.34 -15.19 28.66
C LYS A 157 14.71 -16.03 27.44
N GLY A 158 14.62 -15.40 26.27
CA GLY A 158 14.87 -16.00 24.95
C GLY A 158 13.61 -16.43 24.22
N GLN A 159 12.54 -16.76 24.95
CA GLN A 159 11.31 -17.27 24.35
C GLN A 159 10.53 -16.19 23.58
N ILE A 160 9.72 -16.65 22.62
CA ILE A 160 8.76 -15.82 21.90
C ILE A 160 7.34 -16.14 22.38
N TRP A 161 6.61 -15.09 22.71
CA TRP A 161 5.20 -15.13 23.10
C TRP A 161 4.41 -14.16 22.22
N ILE A 162 3.11 -14.44 22.02
CA ILE A 162 2.20 -13.46 21.42
C ILE A 162 1.30 -12.88 22.51
N ASN A 163 1.14 -11.56 22.51
CA ASN A 163 0.14 -10.89 23.31
C ASN A 163 -1.19 -10.88 22.54
N LEU A 164 -2.21 -11.54 23.11
CA LEU A 164 -3.58 -11.62 22.62
C LEU A 164 -4.58 -11.08 23.66
N THR A 165 -4.17 -10.18 24.56
CA THR A 165 -5.08 -9.56 25.53
C THR A 165 -6.19 -8.77 24.86
N VAL A 166 -5.94 -8.24 23.65
CA VAL A 166 -6.97 -7.59 22.81
C VAL A 166 -8.07 -8.54 22.33
N ASP A 167 -7.80 -9.84 22.32
CA ASP A 167 -8.74 -10.91 21.98
C ASP A 167 -9.12 -11.73 23.23
N ASP A 168 -8.85 -11.20 24.43
CA ASP A 168 -9.11 -11.84 25.74
C ASP A 168 -8.45 -13.21 25.95
N GLU A 169 -7.43 -13.55 25.14
CA GLU A 169 -6.75 -14.86 25.15
C GLU A 169 -5.43 -14.86 25.95
N GLY A 170 -5.02 -13.70 26.47
CA GLY A 170 -3.82 -13.52 27.26
C GLY A 170 -2.52 -13.72 26.47
N PHE A 171 -1.48 -14.27 27.12
CA PHE A 171 -0.19 -14.58 26.51
C PHE A 171 -0.12 -16.03 26.04
N LEU A 172 0.26 -16.27 24.78
CA LEU A 172 0.46 -17.62 24.26
C LEU A 172 1.91 -17.86 23.81
N PHE A 173 2.49 -18.97 24.27
CA PHE A 173 3.82 -19.42 23.88
C PHE A 173 3.89 -19.71 22.37
N LYS A 174 5.00 -19.32 21.72
CA LYS A 174 5.23 -19.54 20.29
C LYS A 174 6.52 -20.28 19.95
N ALA A 175 7.62 -20.01 20.64
CA ALA A 175 8.89 -20.72 20.42
C ALA A 175 9.85 -20.53 21.58
N ASN A 176 10.85 -21.42 21.69
CA ASN A 176 11.88 -21.32 22.71
C ASN A 176 12.90 -20.22 22.41
N ASN A 177 13.04 -19.83 21.14
CA ASN A 177 13.91 -18.75 20.72
C ASN A 177 13.43 -18.04 19.45
N PHE A 178 13.96 -16.85 19.21
CA PHE A 178 13.63 -16.03 18.04
C PHE A 178 13.85 -16.74 16.70
N LEU A 179 14.97 -17.45 16.52
CA LEU A 179 15.31 -18.06 15.24
C LEU A 179 14.38 -19.24 14.91
N GLU A 180 13.98 -20.03 15.92
CA GLU A 180 12.98 -21.09 15.79
C GLU A 180 11.62 -20.53 15.34
N TRP A 181 11.13 -19.49 16.03
CA TRP A 181 9.88 -18.82 15.65
C TRP A 181 9.94 -18.29 14.20
N TYR A 182 11.04 -17.61 13.86
CA TYR A 182 11.20 -16.98 12.58
C TYR A 182 11.35 -17.99 11.43
N GLU A 183 12.09 -19.07 11.65
CA GLU A 183 12.25 -20.17 10.72
C GLU A 183 10.92 -20.89 10.48
N ALA A 184 10.15 -21.17 11.53
CA ALA A 184 8.84 -21.81 11.40
C ALA A 184 7.87 -20.95 10.57
N TRP A 185 7.87 -19.64 10.80
CA TRP A 185 7.10 -18.71 9.98
C TRP A 185 7.57 -18.70 8.52
N LEU A 186 8.88 -18.61 8.27
CA LEU A 186 9.46 -18.60 6.92
C LEU A 186 9.11 -19.86 6.15
N SER A 187 9.31 -21.04 6.75
CA SER A 187 9.03 -22.34 6.13
C SER A 187 7.56 -22.47 5.76
N LYS A 188 6.64 -22.10 6.67
CA LYS A 188 5.21 -22.05 6.37
C LYS A 188 4.89 -21.08 5.23
N LYS A 189 5.53 -19.92 5.20
CA LYS A 189 5.30 -18.91 4.17
C LYS A 189 5.81 -19.36 2.79
N ILE A 190 6.99 -19.99 2.75
CA ILE A 190 7.57 -20.59 1.55
C ILE A 190 6.62 -21.62 0.96
N GLN A 191 6.17 -22.58 1.77
CA GLN A 191 5.23 -23.61 1.33
C GLN A 191 3.95 -23.00 0.73
N GLN A 192 3.35 -22.02 1.41
CA GLN A 192 2.15 -21.32 0.91
C GLN A 192 2.39 -20.64 -0.44
N VAL A 193 3.56 -20.03 -0.65
CA VAL A 193 3.90 -19.35 -1.91
C VAL A 193 4.18 -20.38 -3.01
N GLU A 194 4.86 -21.49 -2.71
CA GLU A 194 5.11 -22.58 -3.67
C GLU A 194 3.80 -23.21 -4.15
N GLU A 195 2.91 -23.57 -3.23
CA GLU A 195 1.59 -24.13 -3.55
C GLU A 195 0.80 -23.17 -4.44
N LYS A 196 0.85 -21.87 -4.13
CA LYS A 196 0.21 -20.83 -4.94
C LYS A 196 0.85 -20.70 -6.33
N ASN A 197 2.17 -20.74 -6.44
CA ASN A 197 2.87 -20.65 -7.72
C ASN A 197 2.55 -21.86 -8.61
N VAL A 198 2.56 -23.08 -8.06
CA VAL A 198 2.17 -24.30 -8.79
C VAL A 198 0.72 -24.21 -9.25
N ALA A 199 -0.19 -23.69 -8.42
CA ALA A 199 -1.57 -23.46 -8.81
C ALA A 199 -1.68 -22.46 -9.98
N ILE A 200 -0.95 -21.34 -9.92
CA ILE A 200 -0.90 -20.34 -11.00
C ILE A 200 -0.37 -20.96 -12.29
N GLU A 201 0.74 -21.71 -12.24
CA GLU A 201 1.32 -22.37 -13.42
C GLU A 201 0.36 -23.41 -14.03
N ARG A 202 -0.33 -24.18 -13.18
CA ARG A 202 -1.36 -25.13 -13.62
C ARG A 202 -2.50 -24.41 -14.33
N ILE A 203 -3.01 -23.33 -13.74
CA ILE A 203 -4.06 -22.48 -14.33
C ILE A 203 -3.60 -21.97 -15.71
N LEU A 204 -2.43 -21.35 -15.77
CA LEU A 204 -1.89 -20.80 -17.02
C LEU A 204 -1.70 -21.90 -18.07
N SER A 205 -1.16 -23.08 -17.72
CA SER A 205 -0.97 -24.21 -18.63
C SER A 205 -2.30 -24.75 -19.16
N GLN A 206 -3.30 -24.89 -18.28
CA GLN A 206 -4.63 -25.41 -18.61
C GLN A 206 -5.36 -24.50 -19.61
N TYR A 207 -5.40 -23.19 -19.35
CA TYR A 207 -6.20 -22.26 -20.13
C TYR A 207 -5.45 -21.61 -21.31
N SER A 208 -4.12 -21.70 -21.37
CA SER A 208 -3.35 -21.26 -22.55
C SER A 208 -3.37 -22.28 -23.68
N LYS A 209 -3.25 -23.58 -23.36
CA LYS A 209 -3.09 -24.67 -24.34
C LYS A 209 -4.41 -25.24 -24.86
N HIS A 210 -5.45 -25.26 -24.05
CA HIS A 210 -6.73 -25.88 -24.41
C HIS A 210 -7.87 -24.84 -24.46
N SER A 211 -8.81 -25.02 -25.39
CA SER A 211 -10.06 -24.26 -25.37
C SER A 211 -10.91 -24.79 -24.22
N PHE A 212 -11.13 -23.95 -23.21
CA PHE A 212 -12.00 -24.25 -22.08
C PHE A 212 -13.24 -23.35 -22.16
N LEU A 213 -14.41 -23.96 -22.00
CA LEU A 213 -15.71 -23.30 -22.01
C LEU A 213 -16.48 -23.74 -20.75
N PRO A 214 -16.66 -22.85 -19.75
CA PRO A 214 -17.46 -23.14 -18.57
C PRO A 214 -18.87 -23.57 -18.95
N GLN A 215 -19.34 -24.70 -18.43
CA GLN A 215 -20.67 -25.25 -18.76
C GLN A 215 -21.78 -24.66 -17.89
N ASN A 216 -21.45 -24.16 -16.70
CA ASN A 216 -22.41 -23.63 -15.73
C ASN A 216 -21.81 -22.44 -14.94
N LEU A 217 -22.64 -21.82 -14.09
CA LEU A 217 -22.24 -20.65 -13.30
C LEU A 217 -21.18 -20.98 -12.24
N GLU A 218 -21.20 -22.20 -11.69
CA GLU A 218 -20.26 -22.64 -10.66
C GLU A 218 -18.85 -22.76 -11.24
N GLU A 219 -18.69 -23.41 -12.39
CA GLU A 219 -17.42 -23.49 -13.12
C GLU A 219 -16.88 -22.12 -13.49
N LEU A 220 -17.74 -21.20 -13.96
CA LEU A 220 -17.31 -19.84 -14.28
C LEU A 220 -16.85 -19.08 -13.01
N THR A 221 -17.56 -19.27 -11.90
CA THR A 221 -17.22 -18.60 -10.63
C THR A 221 -15.91 -19.14 -10.07
N SER A 222 -15.69 -20.46 -10.16
CA SER A 222 -14.42 -21.11 -9.80
C SER A 222 -13.28 -20.56 -10.65
N LEU A 223 -13.47 -20.48 -11.98
CA LEU A 223 -12.47 -19.92 -12.90
C LEU A 223 -12.10 -18.47 -12.54
N ILE A 224 -13.09 -17.63 -12.30
CA ILE A 224 -12.86 -16.23 -11.91
C ILE A 224 -12.06 -16.16 -10.60
N HIS A 225 -12.38 -17.02 -9.64
CA HIS A 225 -11.68 -17.09 -8.36
C HIS A 225 -10.23 -17.57 -8.53
N GLU A 226 -10.00 -18.60 -9.34
CA GLU A 226 -8.66 -19.11 -9.70
C GLU A 226 -7.77 -18.00 -10.29
N PHE A 227 -8.34 -17.14 -11.13
CA PHE A 227 -7.61 -16.04 -11.76
C PHE A 227 -7.45 -14.78 -10.90
N LYS A 228 -7.91 -14.76 -9.64
CA LYS A 228 -7.82 -13.57 -8.78
C LYS A 228 -6.39 -13.05 -8.67
N ASP A 229 -5.45 -13.95 -8.37
CA ASP A 229 -4.05 -13.63 -8.08
C ASP A 229 -3.10 -13.81 -9.28
N VAL A 230 -3.60 -14.28 -10.42
CA VAL A 230 -2.81 -14.52 -11.63
C VAL A 230 -2.51 -13.17 -12.31
N LYS A 231 -1.23 -12.82 -12.49
CA LYS A 231 -0.84 -11.55 -13.15
C LYS A 231 -1.25 -11.48 -14.62
N ASP A 232 -1.06 -12.57 -15.37
CA ASP A 232 -1.49 -12.64 -16.77
C ASP A 232 -2.99 -12.94 -16.90
N LYS A 233 -3.78 -11.91 -17.23
CA LYS A 233 -5.24 -12.03 -17.45
C LYS A 233 -5.61 -12.44 -18.89
N GLN A 234 -4.66 -12.61 -19.82
CA GLN A 234 -4.98 -12.95 -21.21
C GLN A 234 -5.70 -14.30 -21.37
N PRO A 235 -5.34 -15.38 -20.63
CA PRO A 235 -6.03 -16.66 -20.77
C PRO A 235 -7.51 -16.59 -20.39
N ILE A 236 -7.87 -15.97 -19.26
CA ILE A 236 -9.29 -15.83 -18.88
C ILE A 236 -10.06 -14.89 -19.83
N LYS A 237 -9.42 -13.83 -20.35
CA LYS A 237 -10.02 -12.98 -21.39
C LYS A 237 -10.32 -13.76 -22.67
N LYS A 238 -9.48 -14.73 -23.06
CA LYS A 238 -9.76 -15.65 -24.18
C LYS A 238 -11.00 -16.51 -23.90
N VAL A 239 -11.13 -17.10 -22.72
CA VAL A 239 -12.32 -17.88 -22.32
C VAL A 239 -13.60 -17.06 -22.44
N PHE A 240 -13.62 -15.81 -21.96
CA PHE A 240 -14.77 -14.93 -22.11
C PHE A 240 -15.12 -14.61 -23.57
N ARG A 241 -14.12 -14.41 -24.44
CA ARG A 241 -14.36 -14.22 -25.88
C ARG A 241 -14.96 -15.46 -26.53
N ASP A 242 -14.56 -16.65 -26.10
CA ASP A 242 -15.12 -17.90 -26.60
C ASP A 242 -16.57 -18.13 -26.11
N LEU A 243 -16.88 -17.80 -24.86
CA LEU A 243 -18.27 -17.80 -24.33
C LEU A 243 -19.22 -16.89 -25.12
N LEU A 244 -18.72 -15.78 -25.67
CA LEU A 244 -19.52 -14.90 -26.52
C LEU A 244 -19.93 -15.56 -27.84
N LYS A 245 -19.09 -16.45 -28.40
CA LYS A 245 -19.34 -17.12 -29.68
C LYS A 245 -20.44 -18.18 -29.60
N GLY A 246 -20.66 -18.80 -28.44
CA GLY A 246 -21.71 -19.80 -28.24
C GLY A 246 -23.12 -19.23 -28.29
N ASP A 247 -24.14 -20.09 -28.16
CA ASP A 247 -25.56 -19.74 -28.14
C ASP A 247 -25.96 -18.86 -26.91
N ALA A 248 -27.26 -18.78 -26.60
CA ALA A 248 -27.78 -17.98 -25.50
C ALA A 248 -27.16 -18.40 -24.15
N LEU A 249 -26.50 -17.45 -23.46
CA LEU A 249 -25.97 -17.65 -22.11
C LEU A 249 -27.09 -17.50 -21.07
N PRO A 250 -27.13 -18.33 -20.02
CA PRO A 250 -28.03 -18.12 -18.88
C PRO A 250 -27.81 -16.73 -18.27
N TYR A 251 -28.90 -16.11 -17.79
CA TYR A 251 -28.87 -14.74 -17.24
C TYR A 251 -27.77 -14.55 -16.18
N LYS A 252 -27.69 -15.46 -15.20
CA LYS A 252 -26.71 -15.38 -14.11
C LYS A 252 -25.26 -15.51 -14.59
N THR A 253 -25.00 -16.35 -15.59
CA THR A 253 -23.68 -16.50 -16.21
C THR A 253 -23.29 -15.21 -16.91
N LEU A 254 -24.23 -14.63 -17.64
CA LEU A 254 -24.02 -13.38 -18.35
C LEU A 254 -23.72 -12.21 -17.40
N THR A 255 -24.50 -12.03 -16.33
CA THR A 255 -24.26 -10.97 -15.35
C THR A 255 -22.90 -11.14 -14.66
N LYS A 256 -22.48 -12.37 -14.38
CA LYS A 256 -21.15 -12.66 -13.82
C LYS A 256 -20.00 -12.28 -14.77
N CYS A 257 -20.15 -12.56 -16.07
CA CYS A 257 -19.19 -12.11 -17.08
C CYS A 257 -19.12 -10.58 -17.16
N ILE A 258 -20.27 -9.90 -17.10
CA ILE A 258 -20.35 -8.43 -17.14
C ILE A 258 -19.67 -7.83 -15.90
N ASP A 259 -19.98 -8.34 -14.71
CA ASP A 259 -19.40 -7.90 -13.45
C ASP A 259 -17.86 -8.02 -13.49
N TYR A 260 -17.34 -9.18 -13.89
CA TYR A 260 -15.89 -9.38 -14.01
C TYR A 260 -15.23 -8.43 -15.02
N THR A 261 -15.87 -8.21 -16.17
CA THR A 261 -15.27 -7.38 -17.23
C THR A 261 -15.40 -5.88 -16.97
N LEU A 262 -16.38 -5.44 -16.17
CA LEU A 262 -16.61 -4.04 -15.82
C LEU A 262 -15.87 -3.58 -14.57
N ASN A 263 -15.83 -4.40 -13.52
CA ASN A 263 -15.53 -3.93 -12.16
C ASN A 263 -14.08 -4.21 -11.70
N GLN A 264 -13.22 -4.73 -12.57
CA GLN A 264 -11.80 -4.98 -12.27
C GLN A 264 -10.97 -3.74 -12.64
N SER A 265 -10.81 -2.78 -11.73
CA SER A 265 -10.24 -1.44 -12.02
C SER A 265 -8.93 -1.43 -12.82
N GLU A 266 -7.98 -2.33 -12.56
CA GLU A 266 -6.70 -2.40 -13.29
C GLU A 266 -6.75 -3.26 -14.57
N HIS A 267 -7.80 -4.07 -14.76
CA HIS A 267 -7.85 -5.09 -15.80
C HIS A 267 -9.17 -5.15 -16.57
N ALA A 268 -10.04 -4.16 -16.37
CA ALA A 268 -11.35 -4.06 -17.00
C ALA A 268 -11.22 -4.17 -18.52
N ASP A 269 -12.22 -4.80 -19.13
CA ASP A 269 -12.34 -4.96 -20.57
C ASP A 269 -13.72 -4.45 -20.99
N TYR A 270 -13.84 -3.13 -21.07
CA TYR A 270 -15.10 -2.45 -21.33
C TYR A 270 -15.70 -2.79 -22.71
N GLU A 271 -14.87 -3.11 -23.70
CA GLU A 271 -15.33 -3.61 -25.00
C GLU A 271 -16.00 -4.98 -24.87
N LEU A 272 -15.37 -5.89 -24.10
CA LEU A 272 -15.91 -7.21 -23.85
C LEU A 272 -17.20 -7.14 -23.03
N ALA A 273 -17.25 -6.26 -22.04
CA ALA A 273 -18.45 -5.97 -21.27
C ALA A 273 -19.60 -5.51 -22.17
N LEU A 274 -19.37 -4.57 -23.09
CA LEU A 274 -20.39 -4.10 -24.05
C LEU A 274 -20.95 -5.24 -24.92
N LYS A 275 -20.11 -6.18 -25.33
CA LYS A 275 -20.56 -7.35 -26.12
C LYS A 275 -21.49 -8.24 -25.30
N PHE A 276 -21.16 -8.51 -24.03
CA PHE A 276 -22.04 -9.26 -23.13
C PHE A 276 -23.36 -8.51 -22.85
N ILE A 277 -23.30 -7.21 -22.56
CA ILE A 277 -24.49 -6.37 -22.33
C ILE A 277 -25.42 -6.39 -23.55
N LYS A 278 -24.88 -6.27 -24.77
CA LYS A 278 -25.66 -6.33 -26.01
C LYS A 278 -26.34 -7.68 -26.19
N LYS A 279 -25.63 -8.78 -25.91
CA LYS A 279 -26.16 -10.15 -25.97
C LYS A 279 -27.30 -10.33 -24.95
N GLY A 280 -27.14 -9.81 -23.74
CA GLY A 280 -28.17 -9.82 -22.69
C GLY A 280 -29.43 -9.06 -23.03
N ALA A 281 -29.28 -7.82 -23.48
CA ALA A 281 -30.40 -6.97 -23.85
C ALA A 281 -31.26 -7.55 -24.99
N SER A 282 -30.65 -8.36 -25.87
CA SER A 282 -31.37 -9.03 -26.97
C SER A 282 -32.15 -10.27 -26.49
N ASN A 283 -31.60 -11.01 -25.52
CA ASN A 283 -32.15 -12.29 -25.06
C ASN A 283 -33.12 -12.17 -23.88
N PHE A 284 -33.00 -11.12 -23.05
CA PHE A 284 -33.78 -10.95 -21.83
C PHE A 284 -34.63 -9.67 -21.87
N LYS A 285 -35.57 -9.61 -22.82
CA LYS A 285 -36.46 -8.46 -23.02
C LYS A 285 -37.41 -8.19 -21.85
N GLU A 286 -37.66 -9.20 -21.00
CA GLU A 286 -38.52 -9.12 -19.81
C GLU A 286 -37.83 -8.48 -18.59
N ARG A 287 -36.50 -8.28 -18.63
CA ARG A 287 -35.75 -7.56 -17.59
C ARG A 287 -35.92 -6.05 -17.74
N PRO A 288 -35.79 -5.26 -16.65
CA PRO A 288 -35.93 -3.82 -16.75
C PRO A 288 -34.85 -3.26 -17.69
N LEU A 289 -35.29 -2.71 -18.83
CA LEU A 289 -34.45 -2.06 -19.83
C LEU A 289 -33.48 -1.03 -19.20
N LYS A 290 -33.90 -0.41 -18.08
CA LYS A 290 -33.10 0.46 -17.22
C LYS A 290 -31.76 -0.15 -16.81
N GLU A 291 -31.73 -1.41 -16.35
CA GLU A 291 -30.50 -2.06 -15.86
C GLU A 291 -29.47 -2.26 -16.97
N TRP A 292 -29.91 -2.74 -18.15
CA TRP A 292 -29.05 -2.90 -19.31
C TRP A 292 -28.48 -1.57 -19.81
N LEU A 293 -29.29 -0.52 -19.79
CA LEU A 293 -28.88 0.82 -20.18
C LEU A 293 -27.88 1.43 -19.18
N SER A 294 -28.06 1.21 -17.88
CA SER A 294 -27.11 1.60 -16.83
C SER A 294 -25.74 0.93 -17.02
N LEU A 295 -25.72 -0.39 -17.18
CA LEU A 295 -24.49 -1.16 -17.42
C LEU A 295 -23.79 -0.73 -18.72
N LYS A 296 -24.58 -0.48 -19.78
CA LYS A 296 -24.06 0.05 -21.04
C LYS A 296 -23.44 1.44 -20.85
N GLY A 297 -24.10 2.32 -20.11
CA GLY A 297 -23.58 3.65 -19.78
C GLY A 297 -22.23 3.56 -19.07
N LYS A 298 -22.13 2.72 -18.03
CA LYS A 298 -20.87 2.46 -17.30
C LYS A 298 -19.75 1.98 -18.22
N ALA A 299 -20.02 1.00 -19.08
CA ALA A 299 -19.03 0.49 -20.03
C ALA A 299 -18.56 1.58 -21.02
N LEU A 300 -19.49 2.43 -21.49
CA LEU A 300 -19.17 3.53 -22.39
C LEU A 300 -18.36 4.64 -21.71
N VAL A 301 -18.60 4.90 -20.42
CA VAL A 301 -17.75 5.79 -19.61
C VAL A 301 -16.31 5.25 -19.57
N GLY A 302 -16.13 3.97 -19.29
CA GLY A 302 -14.81 3.32 -19.28
C GLY A 302 -14.06 3.40 -20.62
N LEU A 303 -14.80 3.52 -21.73
CA LEU A 303 -14.23 3.73 -23.08
C LEU A 303 -14.08 5.21 -23.47
N GLY A 304 -14.42 6.16 -22.59
CA GLY A 304 -14.39 7.59 -22.90
C GLY A 304 -15.51 8.08 -23.84
N ASN A 305 -16.53 7.25 -24.11
CA ASN A 305 -17.63 7.56 -25.03
C ASN A 305 -18.79 8.31 -24.33
N PHE A 306 -18.49 9.46 -23.72
CA PHE A 306 -19.39 10.17 -22.81
C PHE A 306 -20.74 10.58 -23.41
N LYS A 307 -20.79 10.96 -24.70
CA LYS A 307 -22.05 11.33 -25.38
C LYS A 307 -23.01 10.13 -25.48
N GLN A 308 -22.48 8.95 -25.81
CA GLN A 308 -23.30 7.74 -25.90
C GLN A 308 -23.65 7.18 -24.52
N ALA A 309 -22.75 7.35 -23.55
CA ALA A 309 -23.00 7.01 -22.15
C ALA A 309 -24.15 7.85 -21.59
N LEU A 310 -24.10 9.18 -21.74
CA LEU A 310 -25.16 10.10 -21.34
C LEU A 310 -26.50 9.71 -21.97
N ALA A 311 -26.55 9.49 -23.28
CA ALA A 311 -27.78 9.07 -23.96
C ALA A 311 -28.31 7.71 -23.47
N SER A 312 -27.43 6.82 -22.99
CA SER A 312 -27.85 5.55 -22.39
C SER A 312 -28.45 5.77 -21.00
N PHE A 313 -27.83 6.63 -20.18
CA PHE A 313 -28.33 7.00 -18.86
C PHE A 313 -29.65 7.77 -18.91
N GLU A 314 -29.80 8.74 -19.82
CA GLU A 314 -31.05 9.50 -20.01
C GLU A 314 -32.20 8.57 -20.41
N LYS A 315 -31.97 7.64 -21.35
CA LYS A 315 -32.96 6.60 -21.69
C LYS A 315 -33.29 5.69 -20.51
N ALA A 316 -32.31 5.39 -19.64
CA ALA A 316 -32.55 4.57 -18.46
C ALA A 316 -33.50 5.28 -17.47
N ILE A 317 -33.39 6.60 -17.34
CA ILE A 317 -34.28 7.45 -16.53
C ILE A 317 -35.69 7.47 -17.14
N GLU A 318 -35.83 7.64 -18.46
CA GLU A 318 -37.11 7.65 -19.18
C GLU A 318 -37.92 6.34 -19.01
N CYS A 319 -37.24 5.20 -18.81
CA CYS A 319 -37.85 3.87 -18.83
C CYS A 319 -38.45 3.38 -17.49
N GLY A 320 -38.50 4.15 -16.40
CA GLY A 320 -39.01 3.59 -15.13
C GLY A 320 -39.52 4.58 -14.08
N ASN A 321 -40.64 4.20 -13.44
CA ASN A 321 -41.22 4.80 -12.23
C ASN A 321 -40.60 4.20 -10.93
N GLU A 322 -39.26 4.28 -10.80
CA GLU A 322 -38.46 4.00 -9.57
C GLU A 322 -38.29 2.50 -9.14
N PRO A 323 -37.23 2.11 -8.36
CA PRO A 323 -36.57 2.87 -7.29
C PRO A 323 -35.34 3.68 -7.71
N LYS A 324 -35.04 4.66 -6.86
CA LYS A 324 -33.85 5.51 -6.70
C LYS A 324 -32.66 5.11 -7.57
N LEU A 325 -32.13 6.08 -8.29
CA LEU A 325 -30.83 5.98 -8.95
C LEU A 325 -29.80 5.52 -7.92
N ASP A 326 -29.13 4.39 -8.17
CA ASP A 326 -27.99 3.96 -7.38
C ASP A 326 -26.95 5.09 -7.34
N TYR A 327 -26.28 5.29 -6.22
CA TYR A 327 -25.26 6.32 -6.05
C TYR A 327 -24.20 6.24 -7.15
N GLU A 328 -23.80 5.03 -7.57
CA GLU A 328 -22.88 4.83 -8.68
C GLU A 328 -23.45 5.36 -10.02
N PHE A 329 -24.71 5.06 -10.32
CA PHE A 329 -25.38 5.56 -11.54
C PHE A 329 -25.37 7.09 -11.57
N THR A 330 -25.78 7.71 -10.46
CA THR A 330 -25.86 9.16 -10.30
C THR A 330 -24.50 9.82 -10.49
N ARG A 331 -23.44 9.24 -9.89
CA ARG A 331 -22.06 9.70 -10.07
C ARG A 331 -21.56 9.56 -11.51
N LEU A 332 -21.81 8.44 -12.17
CA LEU A 332 -21.41 8.21 -13.56
C LEU A 332 -22.13 9.15 -14.55
N LEU A 333 -23.42 9.42 -14.31
CA LEU A 333 -24.19 10.39 -15.09
C LEU A 333 -23.63 11.80 -14.91
N ALA A 334 -23.37 12.21 -13.67
CA ALA A 334 -22.76 13.50 -13.36
C ALA A 334 -21.36 13.63 -13.99
N TYR A 335 -20.55 12.56 -13.96
CA TYR A 335 -19.26 12.52 -14.65
C TYR A 335 -19.41 12.73 -16.16
N CYS A 336 -20.34 12.04 -16.83
CA CYS A 336 -20.62 12.27 -18.25
C CYS A 336 -20.99 13.73 -18.55
N LEU A 337 -21.84 14.33 -17.71
CA LEU A 337 -22.26 15.72 -17.86
C LEU A 337 -21.08 16.68 -17.69
N LEU A 338 -20.19 16.44 -16.72
CA LEU A 338 -18.96 17.23 -16.56
C LEU A 338 -18.07 17.14 -17.81
N LYS A 339 -17.83 15.93 -18.35
CA LYS A 339 -17.04 15.74 -19.59
C LYS A 339 -17.65 16.35 -20.83
N LEU A 340 -18.97 16.52 -20.84
CA LEU A 340 -19.70 17.22 -21.90
C LEU A 340 -19.85 18.72 -21.63
N ASN A 341 -19.10 19.27 -20.67
CA ASN A 341 -19.10 20.67 -20.26
C ASN A 341 -20.48 21.18 -19.81
N GLN A 342 -21.20 20.34 -19.04
CA GLN A 342 -22.52 20.65 -18.48
C GLN A 342 -22.52 20.60 -16.93
N PRO A 343 -21.67 21.40 -16.26
CA PRO A 343 -21.47 21.32 -14.81
C PRO A 343 -22.76 21.61 -14.02
N LYS A 344 -23.61 22.53 -14.49
CA LYS A 344 -24.89 22.83 -13.82
C LYS A 344 -25.84 21.62 -13.78
N ARG A 345 -25.91 20.84 -14.86
CA ARG A 345 -26.73 19.62 -14.92
C ARG A 345 -26.09 18.51 -14.09
N ALA A 346 -24.75 18.39 -14.13
CA ALA A 346 -24.04 17.43 -13.29
C ALA A 346 -24.35 17.66 -11.80
N LEU A 347 -24.32 18.92 -11.37
CA LEU A 347 -24.70 19.32 -10.02
C LEU A 347 -26.15 18.93 -9.68
N GLN A 348 -27.10 19.30 -10.54
CA GLN A 348 -28.51 18.96 -10.35
C GLN A 348 -28.75 17.45 -10.21
N THR A 349 -27.89 16.63 -10.83
CA THR A 349 -28.00 15.18 -10.81
C THR A 349 -27.54 14.61 -9.46
N ILE A 350 -26.50 15.18 -8.86
CA ILE A 350 -25.97 14.71 -7.57
C ILE A 350 -26.76 15.27 -6.39
N THR A 351 -27.32 16.50 -6.48
CA THR A 351 -28.16 17.13 -5.45
C THR A 351 -29.51 16.41 -5.24
N PRO A 352 -29.77 15.78 -4.07
CA PRO A 352 -31.09 15.26 -3.72
C PRO A 352 -32.09 16.40 -3.51
N GLN A 353 -33.39 16.09 -3.66
CA GLN A 353 -34.47 17.06 -3.49
C GLN A 353 -34.94 17.26 -2.03
N ASP A 354 -34.62 16.37 -1.06
CA ASP A 354 -35.00 16.53 0.37
C ASP A 354 -33.95 15.99 1.39
N ASP A 355 -33.63 16.83 2.40
CA ASP A 355 -33.13 16.65 3.79
C ASP A 355 -31.94 15.74 4.20
N ILE A 356 -31.02 15.31 3.31
CA ILE A 356 -29.69 14.81 3.73
C ILE A 356 -28.57 15.50 2.92
N PRO A 357 -27.46 15.99 3.53
CA PRO A 357 -26.44 16.75 2.81
C PRO A 357 -25.74 15.96 1.70
N ASP A 358 -26.02 16.35 0.46
CA ASP A 358 -25.47 15.90 -0.83
C ASP A 358 -23.94 15.88 -0.94
N VAL A 359 -23.25 16.60 -0.08
CA VAL A 359 -21.78 16.75 -0.12
C VAL A 359 -21.10 15.38 -0.20
N HIS A 360 -21.64 14.34 0.44
CA HIS A 360 -21.11 12.97 0.37
C HIS A 360 -20.98 12.42 -1.06
N ASN A 361 -21.97 12.60 -1.93
CA ASN A 361 -21.92 12.09 -3.31
C ASN A 361 -20.93 12.85 -4.18
N ALA A 362 -20.88 14.18 -4.01
CA ALA A 362 -19.93 15.02 -4.71
C ALA A 362 -18.48 14.76 -4.27
N ILE A 363 -18.27 14.54 -2.98
CA ILE A 363 -16.98 14.13 -2.41
C ILE A 363 -16.57 12.74 -2.88
N ALA A 364 -17.51 11.79 -2.91
CA ALA A 364 -17.25 10.45 -3.45
C ALA A 364 -16.87 10.52 -4.94
N LEU A 365 -17.59 11.30 -5.75
CA LEU A 365 -17.25 11.50 -7.15
C LEU A 365 -15.88 12.16 -7.31
N LEU A 366 -15.55 13.17 -6.51
CA LEU A 366 -14.24 13.81 -6.51
C LEU A 366 -13.11 12.79 -6.25
N GLY A 367 -13.31 11.89 -5.28
CA GLY A 367 -12.37 10.80 -4.98
C GLY A 367 -12.26 9.76 -6.10
N GLU A 368 -13.37 9.39 -6.75
CA GLU A 368 -13.38 8.48 -7.91
C GLU A 368 -12.68 9.10 -9.13
N LEU A 369 -12.96 10.38 -9.42
CA LEU A 369 -12.33 11.10 -10.51
C LEU A 369 -10.80 11.13 -10.36
N TYR A 370 -10.32 11.34 -9.14
CA TYR A 370 -8.88 11.34 -8.87
C TYR A 370 -8.28 9.92 -8.91
N ASN A 371 -8.84 8.97 -8.14
CA ASN A 371 -8.22 7.65 -7.92
C ASN A 371 -8.50 6.65 -9.05
N LEU A 372 -9.75 6.60 -9.53
CA LEU A 372 -10.21 5.59 -10.49
C LEU A 372 -10.07 6.09 -11.93
N TYR A 373 -10.62 7.28 -12.22
CA TYR A 373 -10.67 7.80 -13.59
C TYR A 373 -9.41 8.59 -13.98
N LYS A 374 -8.62 9.06 -13.00
CA LYS A 374 -7.43 9.90 -13.20
C LYS A 374 -7.71 11.13 -14.07
N ASP A 375 -8.88 11.73 -13.89
CA ASP A 375 -9.41 12.84 -14.70
C ASP A 375 -9.22 14.18 -13.97
N TYR A 376 -7.97 14.65 -13.93
CA TYR A 376 -7.54 15.74 -13.06
C TYR A 376 -8.23 17.07 -13.38
N GLU A 377 -8.51 17.39 -14.64
CA GLU A 377 -9.23 18.61 -15.03
C GLU A 377 -10.67 18.59 -14.49
N THR A 378 -11.32 17.44 -14.49
CA THR A 378 -12.68 17.31 -13.94
C THR A 378 -12.67 17.36 -12.42
N VAL A 379 -11.64 16.78 -11.77
CA VAL A 379 -11.44 16.91 -10.31
C VAL A 379 -11.29 18.38 -9.93
N GLU A 380 -10.47 19.13 -10.66
CA GLU A 380 -10.27 20.56 -10.44
C GLU A 380 -11.61 21.32 -10.50
N ALA A 381 -12.33 21.19 -11.61
CA ALA A 381 -13.59 21.88 -11.85
C ALA A 381 -14.63 21.54 -10.77
N LEU A 382 -14.77 20.26 -10.43
CA LEU A 382 -15.73 19.81 -9.41
C LEU A 382 -15.32 20.28 -8.01
N GLY A 383 -14.03 20.17 -7.65
CA GLY A 383 -13.54 20.56 -6.32
C GLY A 383 -13.73 22.05 -6.06
N GLN A 384 -13.36 22.91 -7.02
CA GLN A 384 -13.60 24.36 -6.92
C GLN A 384 -15.10 24.69 -6.84
N LEU A 385 -15.93 23.95 -7.61
CA LEU A 385 -17.37 24.11 -7.58
C LEU A 385 -17.96 23.77 -6.20
N ILE A 386 -17.56 22.65 -5.59
CA ILE A 386 -17.98 22.27 -4.22
C ILE A 386 -17.58 23.35 -3.22
N LEU A 387 -16.34 23.85 -3.28
CA LEU A 387 -15.85 24.92 -2.39
C LEU A 387 -16.64 26.24 -2.54
N SER A 388 -17.30 26.45 -3.68
CA SER A 388 -18.13 27.64 -3.93
C SER A 388 -19.54 27.54 -3.32
N TRP A 389 -20.01 26.35 -2.93
CA TRP A 389 -21.38 26.13 -2.48
C TRP A 389 -21.68 26.85 -1.16
N LYS A 390 -22.78 27.61 -1.14
CA LYS A 390 -23.23 28.35 0.06
C LYS A 390 -23.56 27.40 1.22
N LEU A 391 -24.25 26.29 0.94
CA LEU A 391 -24.60 25.26 1.92
C LEU A 391 -23.35 24.61 2.52
N PHE A 392 -22.38 24.23 1.67
CA PHE A 392 -21.10 23.68 2.10
C PHE A 392 -20.41 24.61 3.10
N LYS A 393 -20.38 25.92 2.82
CA LYS A 393 -19.78 26.94 3.72
C LYS A 393 -20.55 27.16 5.03
N LYS A 394 -21.87 26.98 5.05
CA LYS A 394 -22.72 27.30 6.20
C LYS A 394 -22.81 26.14 7.21
N GLU A 395 -22.80 24.91 6.72
CA GLU A 395 -23.00 23.73 7.56
C GLU A 395 -21.69 23.23 8.18
N LYS A 396 -21.62 23.22 9.50
CA LYS A 396 -20.46 22.74 10.26
C LYS A 396 -20.08 21.29 9.91
N GLU A 397 -21.09 20.44 9.69
CA GLU A 397 -20.90 19.04 9.30
C GLU A 397 -20.16 18.88 7.96
N ASN A 398 -20.31 19.82 7.02
CA ASN A 398 -19.64 19.75 5.73
C ASN A 398 -18.18 20.19 5.81
N GLN A 399 -17.82 21.01 6.80
CA GLN A 399 -16.46 21.51 6.97
C GLN A 399 -15.45 20.40 7.28
N LYS A 400 -15.89 19.24 7.78
CA LYS A 400 -15.03 18.06 7.96
C LYS A 400 -14.42 17.54 6.65
N TYR A 401 -15.06 17.82 5.50
CA TYR A 401 -14.56 17.45 4.17
C TYR A 401 -13.56 18.46 3.59
N LEU A 402 -13.43 19.65 4.18
CA LEU A 402 -12.57 20.70 3.66
C LEU A 402 -11.10 20.26 3.47
N PRO A 403 -10.47 19.53 4.43
CA PRO A 403 -9.12 19.02 4.26
C PRO A 403 -9.01 18.01 3.12
N PHE A 404 -10.00 17.12 2.98
CA PHE A 404 -10.03 16.13 1.90
C PHE A 404 -10.09 16.79 0.52
N ILE A 405 -10.95 17.80 0.35
CA ILE A 405 -11.07 18.53 -0.93
C ILE A 405 -9.75 19.25 -1.25
N HIS A 406 -9.18 19.98 -0.27
CA HIS A 406 -7.93 20.71 -0.48
C HIS A 406 -6.77 19.76 -0.80
N LEU A 407 -6.68 18.63 -0.10
CA LEU A 407 -5.67 17.60 -0.35
C LEU A 407 -5.82 17.02 -1.76
N THR A 408 -7.05 16.67 -2.16
CA THR A 408 -7.34 16.14 -3.49
C THR A 408 -7.00 17.17 -4.58
N LEU A 409 -7.31 18.45 -4.37
CA LEU A 409 -6.94 19.53 -5.28
C LEU A 409 -5.42 19.76 -5.33
N ILE A 410 -4.70 19.72 -4.21
CA ILE A 410 -3.23 19.80 -4.20
C ILE A 410 -2.64 18.70 -5.08
N TYR A 411 -3.10 17.46 -4.90
CA TYR A 411 -2.63 16.33 -5.71
C TYR A 411 -3.01 16.47 -7.18
N THR A 412 -4.19 17.03 -7.46
CA THR A 412 -4.68 17.30 -8.81
C THR A 412 -3.80 18.33 -9.50
N TYR A 413 -3.54 19.47 -8.85
CA TYR A 413 -2.68 20.52 -9.38
C TYR A 413 -1.22 20.07 -9.52
N ALA A 414 -0.76 19.15 -8.68
CA ALA A 414 0.54 18.49 -8.88
C ALA A 414 0.59 17.73 -10.22
N LYS A 415 -0.48 17.00 -10.57
CA LYS A 415 -0.58 16.31 -11.87
C LYS A 415 -0.78 17.26 -13.06
N LEU A 416 -1.45 18.38 -12.85
CA LEU A 416 -1.67 19.43 -13.87
C LEU A 416 -0.50 20.41 -14.00
N ASP A 417 0.55 20.27 -13.19
CA ASP A 417 1.74 21.13 -13.16
C ASP A 417 1.47 22.61 -12.79
N ASP A 418 0.46 22.87 -11.95
CA ASP A 418 0.12 24.22 -11.48
C ASP A 418 0.68 24.50 -10.08
N GLY A 419 1.94 24.95 -10.04
CA GLY A 419 2.64 25.24 -8.78
C GLY A 419 2.03 26.37 -7.95
N GLU A 420 1.36 27.35 -8.58
CA GLU A 420 0.78 28.50 -7.88
C GLU A 420 -0.43 28.07 -7.05
N GLN A 421 -1.33 27.28 -7.65
CA GLN A 421 -2.50 26.77 -6.94
C GLN A 421 -2.11 25.82 -5.82
N ILE A 422 -1.07 24.99 -6.01
CA ILE A 422 -0.52 24.13 -4.96
C ILE A 422 -0.09 24.99 -3.76
N TYR A 423 0.67 26.06 -3.98
CA TYR A 423 1.13 26.93 -2.90
C TYR A 423 -0.04 27.55 -2.12
N ILE A 424 -1.02 28.11 -2.85
CA ILE A 424 -2.23 28.70 -2.25
C ILE A 424 -2.99 27.68 -1.40
N LEU A 425 -3.16 26.46 -1.90
CA LEU A 425 -3.90 25.43 -1.19
C LEU A 425 -3.15 24.89 0.03
N ILE A 426 -1.82 24.78 -0.03
CA ILE A 426 -1.01 24.42 1.15
C ILE A 426 -1.17 25.49 2.24
N GLU A 427 -1.12 26.77 1.90
CA GLU A 427 -1.34 27.86 2.88
C GLU A 427 -2.75 27.81 3.48
N LYS A 428 -3.77 27.56 2.66
CA LYS A 428 -5.15 27.37 3.15
C LYS A 428 -5.25 26.17 4.08
N LEU A 429 -4.61 25.04 3.74
CA LEU A 429 -4.64 23.82 4.54
C LEU A 429 -4.01 24.03 5.93
N VAL A 430 -2.92 24.80 6.00
CA VAL A 430 -2.29 25.23 7.26
C VAL A 430 -3.26 26.07 8.10
N GLN A 431 -4.00 26.99 7.47
CA GLN A 431 -4.95 27.86 8.18
C GLN A 431 -6.19 27.12 8.69
N ILE A 432 -6.71 26.17 7.91
CA ILE A 432 -7.92 25.39 8.24
C ILE A 432 -7.73 24.55 9.50
N LYS A 433 -6.50 24.11 9.80
CA LYS A 433 -6.19 23.21 10.91
C LYS A 433 -5.16 23.78 11.87
N LYS A 434 -5.39 24.99 12.38
CA LYS A 434 -4.51 25.63 13.38
C LYS A 434 -4.35 24.88 14.71
N GLU A 435 -5.05 23.76 14.94
CA GLU A 435 -5.06 23.08 16.23
C GLU A 435 -4.77 21.56 16.22
N GLU A 436 -4.46 20.86 15.10
CA GLU A 436 -4.18 19.40 15.20
C GLU A 436 -3.31 18.73 14.10
N GLU A 437 -2.60 17.68 14.53
CA GLU A 437 -1.55 16.82 13.92
C GLU A 437 -2.00 15.93 12.73
N ALA A 438 -3.09 16.30 12.05
CA ALA A 438 -3.79 15.44 11.07
C ALA A 438 -3.60 15.83 9.59
N VAL A 439 -2.61 16.66 9.24
CA VAL A 439 -2.25 16.92 7.84
C VAL A 439 -1.11 15.99 7.43
N PRO A 440 -1.29 15.15 6.39
CA PRO A 440 -0.28 14.19 5.98
C PRO A 440 0.79 14.87 5.10
N TYR A 441 1.56 15.81 5.66
CA TYR A 441 2.56 16.60 4.92
C TYR A 441 3.62 15.72 4.24
N GLU A 442 3.99 14.58 4.83
CA GLU A 442 4.88 13.60 4.19
C GLU A 442 4.29 13.06 2.89
N ASN A 443 2.99 12.71 2.89
CA ASN A 443 2.29 12.22 1.70
C ASN A 443 2.15 13.33 0.65
N ILE A 444 1.91 14.58 1.10
CA ILE A 444 1.88 15.74 0.19
C ILE A 444 3.25 15.92 -0.47
N ALA A 445 4.32 15.94 0.31
CA ALA A 445 5.66 16.08 -0.21
C ALA A 445 6.03 14.94 -1.17
N LEU A 446 5.67 13.70 -0.84
CA LEU A 446 5.90 12.54 -1.72
C LEU A 446 5.19 12.69 -3.06
N GLU A 447 3.92 13.09 -3.06
CA GLU A 447 3.16 13.30 -4.30
C GLU A 447 3.74 14.44 -5.13
N LEU A 448 4.15 15.53 -4.50
CA LEU A 448 4.83 16.65 -5.16
C LEU A 448 6.20 16.24 -5.74
N ILE A 449 6.97 15.41 -5.03
CA ILE A 449 8.24 14.87 -5.52
C ILE A 449 8.01 14.02 -6.77
N ASN A 450 7.00 13.14 -6.75
CA ASN A 450 6.64 12.29 -7.91
C ASN A 450 6.21 13.14 -9.11
N ALA A 451 5.49 14.25 -8.85
CA ALA A 451 5.12 15.23 -9.84
C ALA A 451 6.24 16.25 -10.19
N LYS A 452 7.45 16.06 -9.65
CA LYS A 452 8.64 16.90 -9.88
C LYS A 452 8.55 18.35 -9.36
N HIS A 453 7.59 18.66 -8.49
CA HIS A 453 7.41 19.94 -7.78
C HIS A 453 8.35 20.07 -6.56
N TYR A 454 9.66 19.87 -6.77
CA TYR A 454 10.62 19.71 -5.69
C TYR A 454 10.75 20.92 -4.75
N ALA A 455 10.67 22.15 -5.29
CA ALA A 455 10.78 23.37 -4.49
C ALA A 455 9.57 23.54 -3.56
N ILE A 456 8.37 23.24 -4.06
CA ILE A 456 7.12 23.30 -3.28
C ILE A 456 7.10 22.18 -2.24
N ALA A 457 7.52 20.97 -2.62
CA ALA A 457 7.69 19.86 -1.69
C ALA A 457 8.66 20.21 -0.55
N LEU A 458 9.78 20.87 -0.85
CA LEU A 458 10.73 21.30 0.17
C LEU A 458 10.11 22.31 1.15
N ASN A 459 9.36 23.31 0.65
CA ASN A 459 8.64 24.26 1.51
C ASN A 459 7.58 23.56 2.38
N CYS A 460 6.86 22.60 1.80
CA CYS A 460 5.89 21.76 2.50
C CYS A 460 6.55 20.99 3.66
N LEU A 461 7.72 20.40 3.43
CA LEU A 461 8.51 19.69 4.44
C LEU A 461 9.09 20.61 5.51
N GLU A 462 9.42 21.86 5.18
CA GLU A 462 9.85 22.85 6.16
C GLU A 462 8.72 23.25 7.11
N LYS A 463 7.50 23.38 6.59
CA LYS A 463 6.31 23.56 7.43
C LYS A 463 6.11 22.34 8.32
N TYR A 464 6.22 21.13 7.75
CA TYR A 464 6.11 19.87 8.51
C TYR A 464 7.11 19.79 9.66
N ALA A 465 8.36 20.18 9.42
CA ALA A 465 9.43 20.14 10.42
C ALA A 465 9.14 20.96 11.70
N SER A 466 8.19 21.90 11.65
CA SER A 466 7.79 22.69 12.82
C SER A 466 6.85 21.96 13.79
N PHE A 467 6.19 20.86 13.36
CA PHE A 467 5.23 20.13 14.19
C PHE A 467 5.90 19.08 15.09
N ALA A 468 5.27 18.76 16.23
CA ALA A 468 5.77 17.75 17.17
C ALA A 468 5.95 16.38 16.49
N ARG A 469 4.97 15.96 15.70
CA ARG A 469 4.97 14.72 14.91
C ARG A 469 6.19 14.56 13.98
N ALA A 470 6.76 15.65 13.45
CA ALA A 470 7.96 15.55 12.61
C ALA A 470 9.19 15.06 13.39
N LYS A 471 9.20 15.23 14.72
CA LYS A 471 10.25 14.70 15.60
C LYS A 471 10.13 13.18 15.80
N GLU A 472 8.97 12.59 15.50
CA GLU A 472 8.74 11.14 15.61
C GLU A 472 9.28 10.37 14.39
N ASN A 473 9.39 11.03 13.23
CA ASN A 473 9.91 10.45 11.98
C ASN A 473 10.98 11.35 11.30
N PRO A 474 12.07 11.71 12.00
CA PRO A 474 13.12 12.55 11.42
C PRO A 474 13.75 11.91 10.17
N GLN A 475 13.84 10.58 10.11
CA GLN A 475 14.40 9.84 8.98
C GLN A 475 13.59 10.01 7.70
N GLY A 476 12.26 9.91 7.77
CA GLY A 476 11.37 10.09 6.63
C GLY A 476 11.45 11.52 6.09
N LEU A 477 11.42 12.50 7.01
CA LEU A 477 11.60 13.91 6.69
C LEU A 477 12.92 14.18 5.96
N TYR A 478 14.06 13.74 6.50
CA TYR A 478 15.36 13.96 5.85
C TYR A 478 15.48 13.25 4.51
N ASN A 479 14.94 12.03 4.36
CA ASN A 479 14.93 11.35 3.07
C ASN A 479 14.13 12.13 2.02
N LEU A 480 12.92 12.60 2.35
CA LEU A 480 12.10 13.39 1.43
C LEU A 480 12.76 14.72 1.06
N LYS A 481 13.40 15.42 2.02
CA LYS A 481 14.20 16.62 1.74
C LYS A 481 15.38 16.31 0.81
N GLY A 482 16.05 15.18 1.03
CA GLY A 482 17.11 14.68 0.17
C GLY A 482 16.64 14.46 -1.27
N CYS A 483 15.49 13.81 -1.46
CA CYS A 483 14.86 13.64 -2.78
C CYS A 483 14.56 14.98 -3.45
N CYS A 484 14.05 15.97 -2.70
CA CYS A 484 13.81 17.32 -3.22
C CYS A 484 15.11 17.99 -3.69
N TYR A 485 16.17 17.96 -2.87
CA TYR A 485 17.46 18.54 -3.26
C TYR A 485 18.10 17.83 -4.45
N ALA A 486 17.97 16.50 -4.54
CA ALA A 486 18.45 15.72 -5.68
C ALA A 486 17.71 16.11 -6.97
N GLY A 487 16.38 16.22 -6.92
CA GLY A 487 15.56 16.70 -8.05
C GLY A 487 15.90 18.13 -8.47
N LEU A 488 16.25 18.99 -7.52
CA LEU A 488 16.78 20.34 -7.76
C LEU A 488 18.27 20.35 -8.17
N LYS A 489 18.87 19.19 -8.45
CA LYS A 489 20.29 19.00 -8.82
C LYS A 489 21.29 19.53 -7.78
N SER A 490 20.83 19.77 -6.56
CA SER A 490 21.65 20.16 -5.41
C SER A 490 22.20 18.92 -4.70
N TYR A 491 22.95 18.10 -5.42
CA TYR A 491 23.36 16.75 -4.98
C TYR A 491 24.15 16.74 -3.67
N GLN A 492 24.95 17.75 -3.39
CA GLN A 492 25.69 17.82 -2.12
C GLN A 492 24.75 17.99 -0.91
N LYS A 493 23.75 18.86 -1.00
CA LYS A 493 22.70 19.01 0.04
C LYS A 493 21.83 17.77 0.14
N ALA A 494 21.57 17.10 -0.98
CA ALA A 494 20.86 15.83 -0.99
C ALA A 494 21.61 14.75 -0.20
N ILE A 495 22.92 14.60 -0.44
CA ILE A 495 23.80 13.67 0.29
C ILE A 495 23.80 13.98 1.80
N GLU A 496 23.89 15.25 2.20
CA GLU A 496 23.79 15.63 3.62
C GLU A 496 22.47 15.19 4.25
N CYS A 497 21.35 15.35 3.54
CA CYS A 497 20.05 14.90 4.02
C CYS A 497 19.94 13.37 4.08
N PHE A 498 20.40 12.65 3.06
CA PHE A 498 20.37 11.18 3.05
C PHE A 498 21.26 10.58 4.14
N ASN A 499 22.44 11.15 4.39
CA ASN A 499 23.31 10.74 5.49
C ASN A 499 22.62 10.94 6.85
N LYS A 500 21.93 12.06 7.06
CA LYS A 500 21.12 12.28 8.28
C LYS A 500 19.97 11.28 8.41
N SER A 501 19.33 10.88 7.31
CA SER A 501 18.29 9.84 7.33
C SER A 501 18.87 8.48 7.74
N PHE A 502 20.06 8.15 7.23
CA PHE A 502 20.77 6.90 7.52
C PHE A 502 21.20 6.78 8.99
N GLU A 503 21.77 7.84 9.57
CA GLU A 503 22.28 7.86 10.95
C GLU A 503 21.24 7.48 12.01
N VAL A 504 19.94 7.63 11.70
CA VAL A 504 18.87 7.39 12.67
C VAL A 504 18.41 5.91 12.69
N HIS A 505 18.40 5.21 11.54
CA HIS A 505 17.67 3.93 11.45
C HIS A 505 18.27 2.81 10.59
N HIS A 506 19.47 2.93 9.98
CA HIS A 506 20.01 1.88 9.08
C HIS A 506 19.05 1.48 7.95
N TRP A 507 18.28 2.45 7.46
CA TRP A 507 17.28 2.24 6.42
C TRP A 507 17.94 2.16 5.04
N ILE A 508 17.55 1.19 4.21
CA ILE A 508 18.23 0.94 2.92
C ILE A 508 17.87 1.97 1.84
N VAL A 509 16.67 2.57 1.89
CA VAL A 509 16.13 3.43 0.82
C VAL A 509 17.04 4.62 0.48
N PRO A 510 17.58 5.39 1.46
CA PRO A 510 18.51 6.49 1.19
C PRO A 510 19.78 6.09 0.42
N TYR A 511 20.24 4.84 0.51
CA TYR A 511 21.46 4.41 -0.18
C TYR A 511 21.33 4.44 -1.70
N ALA A 512 20.20 3.99 -2.24
CA ALA A 512 19.99 4.05 -3.69
C ALA A 512 19.90 5.50 -4.20
N ASN A 513 19.39 6.41 -3.37
CA ASN A 513 19.38 7.84 -3.69
C ASN A 513 20.79 8.46 -3.59
N LEU A 514 21.62 8.01 -2.63
CA LEU A 514 23.03 8.38 -2.54
C LEU A 514 23.83 7.95 -3.77
N ILE A 515 23.61 6.71 -4.27
CA ILE A 515 24.24 6.23 -5.51
C ILE A 515 24.00 7.22 -6.65
N ARG A 516 22.73 7.59 -6.89
CA ARG A 516 22.36 8.53 -7.96
C ARG A 516 23.08 9.87 -7.77
N CYS A 517 23.07 10.42 -6.55
CA CYS A 517 23.75 11.68 -6.24
C CYS A 517 25.27 11.62 -6.48
N TYR A 518 25.94 10.54 -6.08
CA TYR A 518 27.38 10.38 -6.32
C TYR A 518 27.71 10.22 -7.80
N ILE A 519 26.89 9.51 -8.58
CA ILE A 519 27.05 9.39 -10.03
C ILE A 519 26.98 10.77 -10.70
N HIS A 520 26.02 11.61 -10.30
CA HIS A 520 25.88 12.97 -10.85
C HIS A 520 27.00 13.93 -10.42
N LEU A 521 27.64 13.68 -9.27
CA LEU A 521 28.83 14.40 -8.83
C LEU A 521 30.13 13.79 -9.39
N GLU A 522 30.04 12.79 -10.27
CA GLU A 522 31.17 12.05 -10.84
C GLU A 522 32.06 11.35 -9.79
N LYS A 523 31.54 11.16 -8.57
CA LYS A 523 32.19 10.42 -7.47
C LYS A 523 31.94 8.92 -7.62
N TYR A 524 32.41 8.38 -8.75
CA TYR A 524 32.17 7.01 -9.18
C TYR A 524 32.62 5.94 -8.18
N ASP A 525 33.77 6.13 -7.53
CA ASP A 525 34.28 5.17 -6.53
C ASP A 525 33.35 5.08 -5.31
N MET A 526 32.77 6.20 -4.90
CA MET A 526 31.80 6.25 -3.81
C MET A 526 30.48 5.57 -4.21
N ALA A 527 29.99 5.83 -5.43
CA ALA A 527 28.80 5.17 -5.95
C ALA A 527 28.97 3.65 -6.02
N GLN A 528 30.11 3.16 -6.53
CA GLN A 528 30.46 1.75 -6.60
C GLN A 528 30.52 1.13 -5.19
N LYS A 529 31.23 1.76 -4.26
CA LYS A 529 31.32 1.29 -2.88
C LYS A 529 29.95 1.11 -2.24
N ILE A 530 29.08 2.11 -2.39
CA ILE A 530 27.72 2.05 -1.84
C ILE A 530 26.91 0.93 -2.51
N PHE A 531 27.01 0.77 -3.83
CA PHE A 531 26.32 -0.30 -4.53
C PHE A 531 26.82 -1.69 -4.11
N ASP A 532 28.13 -1.88 -3.97
CA ASP A 532 28.73 -3.13 -3.51
C ASP A 532 28.27 -3.49 -2.10
N GLU A 533 28.24 -2.50 -1.18
CA GLU A 533 27.68 -2.68 0.15
C GLU A 533 26.20 -3.11 0.06
N LEU A 534 25.40 -2.40 -0.73
CA LEU A 534 23.96 -2.66 -0.86
C LEU A 534 23.68 -4.06 -1.42
N VAL A 535 24.36 -4.48 -2.49
CA VAL A 535 24.13 -5.80 -3.11
C VAL A 535 24.56 -6.95 -2.18
N ILE A 536 25.53 -6.73 -1.29
CA ILE A 536 25.89 -7.69 -0.23
C ILE A 536 24.76 -7.81 0.80
N PHE A 537 24.13 -6.69 1.17
CA PHE A 537 23.08 -6.65 2.18
C PHE A 537 21.72 -7.11 1.64
N ASP A 538 21.27 -6.52 0.54
CA ASP A 538 20.04 -6.88 -0.15
C ASP A 538 20.27 -7.00 -1.67
N PRO A 539 20.61 -8.20 -2.17
CA PRO A 539 20.76 -8.43 -3.61
C PRO A 539 19.42 -8.39 -4.36
N TYR A 540 18.28 -8.24 -3.68
CA TYR A 540 16.95 -8.18 -4.29
C TYR A 540 16.35 -6.77 -4.32
N TYR A 541 17.05 -5.75 -3.81
CA TYR A 541 16.56 -4.37 -3.84
C TYR A 541 16.59 -3.83 -5.28
N SER A 542 15.49 -4.05 -6.01
CA SER A 542 15.36 -3.79 -7.44
C SER A 542 15.73 -2.35 -7.83
N TRP A 543 15.35 -1.38 -6.99
CA TRP A 543 15.66 0.05 -7.14
C TRP A 543 17.18 0.30 -7.24
N SER A 544 18.03 -0.42 -6.49
CA SER A 544 19.48 -0.20 -6.50
C SER A 544 20.11 -0.46 -7.87
N TYR A 545 19.73 -1.56 -8.52
CA TYR A 545 20.19 -1.93 -9.86
C TYR A 545 19.74 -0.88 -10.88
N TYR A 546 18.50 -0.39 -10.77
CA TYR A 546 18.00 0.71 -11.59
C TYR A 546 18.85 1.98 -11.42
N GLN A 547 19.07 2.45 -10.19
CA GLN A 547 19.86 3.67 -9.94
C GLN A 547 21.33 3.51 -10.36
N PHE A 548 21.91 2.33 -10.13
CA PHE A 548 23.28 2.05 -10.50
C PHE A 548 23.46 1.84 -12.01
N SER A 549 22.41 1.47 -12.77
CA SER A 549 22.49 1.39 -14.23
C SER A 549 22.98 2.70 -14.87
N LEU A 550 22.61 3.84 -14.27
CA LEU A 550 23.03 5.17 -14.69
C LEU A 550 24.56 5.34 -14.64
N PHE A 551 25.27 4.66 -13.74
CA PHE A 551 26.72 4.64 -13.69
C PHE A 551 27.30 4.19 -15.03
N TYR A 552 26.81 3.06 -15.55
CA TYR A 552 27.27 2.50 -16.82
C TYR A 552 26.81 3.34 -18.01
N VAL A 553 25.64 4.00 -17.93
CA VAL A 553 25.23 4.99 -18.93
C VAL A 553 26.23 6.16 -18.99
N LYS A 554 26.62 6.74 -17.84
CA LYS A 554 27.62 7.83 -17.80
C LYS A 554 29.02 7.36 -18.24
N LYS A 555 29.31 6.06 -18.15
CA LYS A 555 30.56 5.43 -18.66
C LYS A 555 30.44 4.96 -20.12
N HIS A 556 29.33 5.24 -20.82
CA HIS A 556 29.07 4.79 -22.19
C HIS A 556 29.13 3.26 -22.39
N MET A 557 28.77 2.49 -21.36
CA MET A 557 28.73 1.03 -21.37
C MET A 557 27.29 0.52 -21.46
N SER A 558 26.61 0.77 -22.58
CA SER A 558 25.17 0.53 -22.76
C SER A 558 24.73 -0.91 -22.43
N LYS A 559 25.52 -1.92 -22.84
CA LYS A 559 25.20 -3.33 -22.56
C LYS A 559 25.09 -3.61 -21.06
N LYS A 560 26.08 -3.15 -20.27
CA LYS A 560 26.08 -3.36 -18.81
C LYS A 560 24.94 -2.60 -18.12
N ALA A 561 24.60 -1.42 -18.62
CA ALA A 561 23.44 -0.67 -18.11
C ALA A 561 22.13 -1.44 -18.36
N ILE A 562 21.93 -1.95 -19.58
CA ILE A 562 20.75 -2.75 -19.95
C ILE A 562 20.69 -4.05 -19.13
N ASP A 563 21.82 -4.72 -18.90
CA ASP A 563 21.86 -5.93 -18.07
C ASP A 563 21.37 -5.65 -16.64
N LEU A 564 21.78 -4.52 -16.03
CA LEU A 564 21.28 -4.10 -14.71
C LEU A 564 19.80 -3.70 -14.73
N LEU A 565 19.33 -3.04 -15.79
CA LEU A 565 17.90 -2.69 -15.93
C LEU A 565 17.03 -3.96 -16.06
N ASN A 566 17.48 -4.94 -16.83
CA ASN A 566 16.81 -6.24 -16.92
C ASN A 566 16.81 -6.97 -15.58
N GLN A 567 17.92 -6.89 -14.83
CA GLN A 567 17.98 -7.42 -13.47
C GLN A 567 16.97 -6.70 -12.56
N ALA A 568 16.89 -5.37 -12.58
CA ALA A 568 15.91 -4.60 -11.82
C ALA A 568 14.47 -5.05 -12.14
N VAL A 569 14.11 -5.18 -13.42
CA VAL A 569 12.78 -5.65 -13.85
C VAL A 569 12.51 -7.09 -13.40
N SER A 570 13.50 -7.98 -13.48
CA SER A 570 13.36 -9.36 -13.01
C SER A 570 13.13 -9.46 -11.50
N LEU A 571 13.62 -8.45 -10.76
CA LEU A 571 13.41 -8.28 -9.33
C LEU A 571 12.15 -7.45 -9.01
N GLY A 572 11.31 -7.12 -10.00
CA GLY A 572 10.02 -6.47 -9.79
C GLY A 572 9.99 -4.95 -9.92
N PHE A 573 11.10 -4.30 -10.31
CA PHE A 573 11.08 -2.86 -10.63
C PHE A 573 10.14 -2.57 -11.80
N ASP A 574 9.34 -1.51 -11.71
CA ASP A 574 8.38 -1.18 -12.77
C ASP A 574 9.12 -0.77 -14.05
N LYS A 575 8.93 -1.57 -15.10
CA LYS A 575 9.49 -1.31 -16.42
C LYS A 575 9.03 0.05 -16.98
N ASN A 576 7.82 0.51 -16.66
CA ASN A 576 7.33 1.79 -17.16
C ASN A 576 8.13 2.96 -16.58
N GLU A 577 8.59 2.87 -15.32
CA GLU A 577 9.48 3.87 -14.72
C GLU A 577 10.79 3.98 -15.49
N ILE A 578 11.39 2.84 -15.88
CA ILE A 578 12.60 2.81 -16.73
C ILE A 578 12.33 3.49 -18.08
N LEU A 579 11.22 3.15 -18.72
CA LEU A 579 10.87 3.68 -20.06
C LEU A 579 10.56 5.18 -20.05
N ASN A 580 10.28 5.77 -18.89
CA ASN A 580 9.97 7.18 -18.72
C ASN A 580 11.15 7.99 -18.12
N ASP A 581 12.26 7.36 -17.75
CA ASP A 581 13.45 8.07 -17.26
C ASP A 581 14.29 8.60 -18.44
N LEU A 582 14.21 9.93 -18.62
CA LEU A 582 14.95 10.67 -19.65
C LEU A 582 16.47 10.51 -19.53
N GLU A 583 17.01 10.17 -18.36
CA GLU A 583 18.44 9.94 -18.20
C GLU A 583 18.91 8.64 -18.88
N LEU A 584 17.98 7.76 -19.23
CA LEU A 584 18.23 6.49 -19.88
C LEU A 584 17.95 6.53 -21.39
N ASP A 585 17.48 7.66 -21.95
CA ASP A 585 17.05 7.81 -23.35
C ASP A 585 18.04 7.20 -24.35
N VAL A 586 19.34 7.37 -24.10
CA VAL A 586 20.44 6.87 -24.95
C VAL A 586 20.51 5.34 -25.07
N ILE A 587 19.85 4.61 -24.17
CA ILE A 587 19.80 3.14 -24.18
C ILE A 587 18.37 2.57 -24.27
N LEU A 588 17.33 3.40 -24.26
CA LEU A 588 15.94 2.92 -24.21
C LEU A 588 15.51 2.12 -25.43
N GLU A 589 15.99 2.46 -26.63
CA GLU A 589 15.68 1.67 -27.82
C GLU A 589 16.24 0.26 -27.74
N ASP A 590 17.49 0.12 -27.31
CA ASP A 590 18.16 -1.17 -27.20
C ASP A 590 17.58 -1.98 -26.03
N PHE A 591 17.22 -1.32 -24.92
CA PHE A 591 16.46 -1.93 -23.83
C PHE A 591 15.12 -2.48 -24.31
N LYS A 592 14.39 -1.75 -25.16
CA LYS A 592 13.12 -2.23 -25.77
C LYS A 592 13.34 -3.42 -26.72
N LYS A 593 14.44 -3.45 -27.48
CA LYS A 593 14.76 -4.49 -28.47
C LYS A 593 15.27 -5.79 -27.83
N GLY A 594 15.91 -5.73 -26.67
CA GLY A 594 16.40 -6.89 -25.92
C GLY A 594 15.32 -7.77 -25.27
N ILE A 595 14.06 -7.66 -25.72
CA ILE A 595 12.84 -8.23 -25.12
C ILE A 595 12.22 -9.31 -26.02
N ASN A 596 13.01 -9.93 -26.91
CA ASN A 596 12.54 -11.08 -27.68
C ASN A 596 12.89 -12.40 -27.01
#